data_AF-A0AAP8KKG2-F1
#
_entry.id   AF-A0AAP8KKG2-F1
#
_cell.length_a   1.000
_cell.length_b   1.000
_cell.length_c   1.000
_cell.angle_alpha   90.00
_cell.angle_beta   90.00
_cell.angle_gamma   90.00
#
_symmetry.space_group_name_H-M   'P 1'
#
loop_
_entity.id
_entity.type
_entity.pdbx_description
1 polymer ?
#
loop_
_entity_poly.entity_id
_entity_poly.type
_entity_poly.pdbx_seq_one_letter_code
_entity_poly.pdbx_strand_id
1 'polypeptide(L)' 'DLSNVTIDYDNIKKKVDNFYGLSSKNDKYVSYKETQRLMNALEGNLRIVEDGGHFLEEDGFETFTALQDRMQDYMTR' A
#
# COMPACT_ATOMS: atom_id res chain seq x y z
N ASP A 1 -5.46 -8.86 19.95
CA ASP A 1 -6.91 -8.81 19.66
C ASP A 1 -7.27 -7.36 19.33
N LEU A 2 -7.79 -7.13 18.13
CA LEU A 2 -8.17 -5.79 17.62
C LEU A 2 -9.69 -5.68 17.44
N SER A 3 -10.46 -6.60 18.02
CA SER A 3 -11.93 -6.70 17.86
C SER A 3 -12.70 -5.42 18.20
N ASN A 4 -12.12 -4.52 19.00
CA ASN A 4 -12.74 -3.24 19.40
C ASN A 4 -12.06 -2.01 18.78
N VAL A 5 -11.19 -2.18 17.78
CA VAL A 5 -10.54 -1.07 17.10
C VAL A 5 -11.34 -0.68 15.86
N THR A 6 -12.01 0.47 15.95
CA THR A 6 -12.65 1.10 14.80
C THR A 6 -11.72 2.14 14.19
N ILE A 7 -11.50 2.06 12.88
CA ILE A 7 -10.72 3.04 12.14
C ILE A 7 -11.67 4.07 11.53
N ASP A 8 -11.47 5.34 11.86
CA ASP A 8 -12.19 6.47 11.25
C ASP A 8 -11.47 6.90 9.95
N TYR A 9 -11.84 6.28 8.84
CA TYR A 9 -11.27 6.58 7.53
C TYR A 9 -11.57 8.00 7.06
N ASP A 10 -12.68 8.61 7.47
CA ASP A 10 -13.02 9.98 7.05
C ASP A 10 -12.13 11.02 7.73
N ASN A 11 -11.77 10.82 9.00
CA ASN A 11 -10.79 11.66 9.68
C ASN A 11 -9.38 11.49 9.09
N ILE A 12 -9.02 10.27 8.67
CA ILE A 12 -7.72 10.00 8.04
C ILE A 12 -7.62 10.71 6.69
N LYS A 13 -8.67 10.61 5.85
CA LYS A 13 -8.72 11.28 4.53
C LYS A 13 -8.59 12.81 4.60
N LYS A 14 -8.95 13.43 5.72
CA LYS A 14 -8.80 14.89 5.93
C LYS A 14 -7.37 15.33 6.26
N LYS A 15 -6.49 14.40 6.61
CA LYS A 15 -5.14 14.68 7.12
C LYS A 15 -4.03 14.29 6.16
N VAL A 16 -4.37 13.63 5.07
CA VAL A 16 -3.43 13.07 4.10
C VAL A 16 -3.99 13.36 2.72
N ASP A 17 -3.19 14.02 1.88
CA ASP A 17 -3.65 14.45 0.56
C ASP A 17 -3.74 13.30 -0.44
N ASN A 18 -2.87 12.29 -0.30
CA ASN A 18 -2.76 11.18 -1.24
C ASN A 18 -2.48 9.86 -0.52
N PHE A 19 -3.22 8.80 -0.90
CA PHE A 19 -2.95 7.43 -0.48
C PHE A 19 -2.44 6.62 -1.66
N TYR A 20 -1.42 5.81 -1.41
CA TYR A 20 -0.84 4.90 -2.39
C TYR A 20 -0.55 3.54 -1.76
N GLY A 21 -1.13 2.49 -2.32
CA GLY A 21 -0.88 1.10 -1.96
C GLY A 21 -0.02 0.41 -3.00
N LEU A 22 0.93 -0.39 -2.53
CA LEU A 22 1.66 -1.37 -3.33
C LEU A 22 1.42 -2.75 -2.73
N SER A 23 1.09 -3.72 -3.57
CA SER A 23 0.91 -5.11 -3.13
C SER A 23 1.24 -6.10 -4.25
N SER A 24 1.53 -7.35 -3.87
CA SER A 24 1.81 -8.45 -4.79
C SER A 24 0.73 -9.53 -4.71
N LYS A 25 0.35 -10.13 -5.84
CA LYS A 25 -0.61 -11.25 -5.83
C LYS A 25 -0.07 -12.50 -5.18
N ASN A 26 1.25 -12.70 -5.22
CA ASN A 26 1.92 -13.88 -4.69
C ASN A 26 2.52 -13.69 -3.27
N ASP A 27 2.19 -12.57 -2.60
CA ASP A 27 2.53 -12.35 -1.18
C ASP A 27 1.87 -13.42 -0.29
N LYS A 28 2.68 -14.15 0.47
CA LYS A 28 2.21 -15.25 1.34
C LYS A 28 1.75 -14.78 2.72
N TYR A 29 2.09 -13.56 3.11
CA TYR A 29 1.82 -13.01 4.44
C TYR A 29 0.61 -12.09 4.42
N VAL A 30 0.48 -11.26 3.38
CA VAL A 30 -0.60 -10.27 3.25
C VAL A 30 -1.26 -10.41 1.89
N SER A 31 -2.54 -10.79 1.86
CA SER A 31 -3.27 -10.85 0.59
C SER A 31 -3.42 -9.46 -0.02
N TYR A 32 -3.13 -9.33 -1.32
CA TYR A 32 -3.39 -8.09 -2.07
C TYR A 32 -4.83 -7.57 -1.95
N LYS A 33 -5.79 -8.45 -1.67
CA LYS A 33 -7.19 -8.11 -1.46
C LYS A 33 -7.39 -7.22 -0.23
N GLU A 34 -6.59 -7.41 0.82
CA GLU A 34 -6.68 -6.56 2.01
C GLU A 34 -6.14 -5.16 1.75
N THR A 35 -5.01 -5.05 1.04
CA THR A 35 -4.51 -3.74 0.59
C THR A 35 -5.49 -3.07 -0.37
N GLN A 36 -6.13 -3.84 -1.24
CA GLN A 36 -7.18 -3.33 -2.13
C GLN A 36 -8.40 -2.81 -1.35
N ARG A 37 -8.88 -3.57 -0.36
CA ARG A 37 -9.97 -3.15 0.52
C ARG A 37 -9.64 -1.86 1.25
N LEU A 38 -8.41 -1.74 1.77
CA LEU A 38 -7.92 -0.56 2.46
C LEU A 38 -7.84 0.66 1.52
N MET A 39 -7.25 0.51 0.34
CA MET A 39 -7.14 1.61 -0.62
C MET A 39 -8.50 2.06 -1.13
N ASN A 40 -9.46 1.15 -1.34
CA ASN A 40 -10.82 1.52 -1.68
C ASN A 40 -11.50 2.35 -0.57
N ALA A 41 -11.30 1.99 0.70
CA ALA A 41 -11.85 2.75 1.84
C ALA A 41 -11.22 4.14 2.00
N LEU A 42 -9.94 4.27 1.62
CA LEU A 42 -9.17 5.51 1.66
C LEU A 42 -9.29 6.35 0.38
N GLU A 43 -10.03 5.87 -0.63
CA GLU A 43 -10.11 6.51 -1.96
C GLU A 43 -8.72 6.72 -2.58
N GLY A 44 -7.81 5.77 -2.31
CA GLY A 44 -6.41 5.82 -2.69
C GLY A 44 -6.08 5.14 -4.02
N ASN A 45 -4.85 5.36 -4.48
CA ASN A 45 -4.29 4.65 -5.62
C ASN A 45 -3.74 3.28 -5.19
N LEU A 46 -3.81 2.29 -6.07
CA LEU A 46 -3.27 0.96 -5.80
C LEU A 46 -2.51 0.43 -7.02
N ARG A 47 -1.31 -0.09 -6.78
CA ARG A 47 -0.57 -0.92 -7.73
C ARG A 47 -0.50 -2.35 -7.20
N ILE A 48 -0.96 -3.28 -8.02
CA ILE A 48 -0.81 -4.71 -7.77
C ILE A 48 0.19 -5.25 -8.78
N VAL A 49 1.24 -5.92 -8.31
CA VAL A 49 2.17 -6.67 -9.15
C VAL A 49 1.83 -8.15 -9.14
N GLU A 50 2.12 -8.86 -10.22
CA GLU A 50 1.86 -10.31 -10.30
C GLU A 50 2.80 -11.08 -9.37
N ASP A 51 4.11 -10.83 -9.49
CA ASP A 51 5.16 -11.53 -8.73
C ASP A 51 6.12 -10.55 -8.07
N GLY A 52 5.87 -10.26 -6.78
CA GLY A 52 6.71 -9.38 -5.95
C GLY A 52 6.98 -9.92 -4.54
N GLY A 53 6.49 -11.12 -4.21
CA GLY A 53 6.57 -11.69 -2.87
C GLY A 53 6.02 -10.74 -1.81
N HIS A 54 6.69 -10.67 -0.66
CA HIS A 54 6.42 -9.65 0.36
C HIS A 54 7.35 -8.43 0.22
N PHE A 55 7.96 -8.28 -0.96
CA PHE A 55 8.98 -7.28 -1.27
C PHE A 55 10.16 -7.29 -0.29
N LEU A 56 10.56 -8.49 0.15
CA LEU A 56 11.73 -8.66 1.01
C LEU A 56 13.00 -8.85 0.16
N GLU A 57 14.16 -8.76 0.80
CA GLU A 57 15.45 -9.07 0.14
C GLU A 57 15.44 -10.48 -0.45
N GLU A 58 14.82 -11.45 0.25
CA GLU A 58 14.66 -12.83 -0.24
C GLU A 58 13.79 -12.95 -1.50
N ASP A 59 12.93 -11.96 -1.77
CA ASP A 59 12.14 -11.84 -3.00
C ASP A 59 12.89 -11.08 -4.11
N GLY A 60 14.13 -10.65 -3.85
CA GLY A 60 14.99 -9.90 -4.78
C GLY A 60 14.88 -8.37 -4.67
N PHE A 61 14.24 -7.86 -3.61
CA PHE A 61 14.09 -6.42 -3.38
C PHE A 61 15.11 -5.90 -2.37
N GLU A 62 16.26 -5.42 -2.87
CA GLU A 62 17.27 -4.73 -2.05
C GLU A 62 17.03 -3.21 -1.98
N THR A 63 16.40 -2.65 -3.03
CA THR A 63 16.06 -1.24 -3.11
C THR A 63 14.71 -1.05 -3.79
N PHE A 64 14.03 0.03 -3.42
CA PHE A 64 12.72 0.42 -3.94
C PHE A 64 12.80 1.68 -4.79
N THR A 65 13.86 1.87 -5.57
CA THR A 65 14.13 3.14 -6.27
C THR A 65 12.95 3.60 -7.13
N ALA A 66 12.33 2.68 -7.88
CA ALA A 66 11.15 2.99 -8.70
C ALA A 66 9.90 3.36 -7.88
N LEU A 67 9.74 2.82 -6.66
CA LEU A 67 8.66 3.21 -5.75
C LEU A 67 8.98 4.55 -5.09
N GLN A 68 10.24 4.78 -4.68
CA GLN A 68 10.70 6.04 -4.12
C GLN A 68 10.53 7.19 -5.11
N ASP A 69 10.95 7.02 -6.36
CA ASP A 69 10.78 8.02 -7.42
C ASP A 69 9.30 8.37 -7.61
N ARG A 70 8.44 7.34 -7.63
CA ARG A 70 6.99 7.54 -7.78
C ARG A 70 6.36 8.22 -6.56
N MET A 71 6.80 7.90 -5.34
CA MET A 71 6.34 8.58 -4.13
C MET A 71 6.81 10.04 -4.10
N GLN A 72 8.04 10.32 -4.53
CA GLN A 72 8.56 11.68 -4.65
C GLN A 72 7.74 12.50 -5.64
N ASP A 73 7.41 11.94 -6.81
CA ASP A 73 6.52 12.60 -7.79
C ASP A 73 5.15 12.99 -7.20
N TYR A 74 4.58 12.14 -6.33
CA TYR A 74 3.32 12.44 -5.63
C TYR A 74 3.49 13.49 -4.53
N MET A 75 4.66 13.61 -3.90
CA MET A 75 4.94 14.58 -2.84
C MET A 75 5.37 15.95 -3.35
N THR A 76 5.93 16.05 -4.56
CA THR A 76 6.44 17.30 -5.13
C THR A 76 5.47 18.00 -6.10
N ARG A 77 4.29 17.44 -6.33
CA ARG A 77 3.19 18.08 -7.07
C ARG A 77 2.27 18.82 -6.13
#